data_AF-F7V2W0-F1
#
_entry.id   AF-F7V2W0-F1
#
_cell.length_a   1.000
_cell.length_b   1.000
_cell.length_c   1.000
_cell.angle_alpha   90.00
_cell.angle_beta   90.00
_cell.angle_gamma   90.00
#
_symmetry.space_group_name_H-M   'P 1'
#
loop_
_entity.id
_entity.type
_entity.pdbx_description
1 polymer ?
#
loop_
_entity_poly.entity_id
_entity_poly.type
_entity_poly.pdbx_seq_one_letter_code
_entity_poly.pdbx_strand_id
1 'polypeptide(L)' 'MGKGTIKVVAERCKSCGYCVKFCPKNVLEIGTEVNSKGYEYVTPARMDDCIACCVCGRICPDGAIEIYKN' A
#
# COMPACT_ATOMS: atom_id res chain seq x y z
N MET A 1 8.18 -4.54 16.79
CA MET A 1 7.87 -4.63 15.33
C MET A 1 9.08 -4.14 14.55
N GLY A 2 9.33 -4.67 13.34
CA GLY A 2 10.53 -4.38 12.56
C GLY A 2 10.27 -3.45 11.39
N LYS A 3 11.31 -2.86 10.81
CA LYS A 3 11.22 -2.13 9.54
C LYS A 3 10.99 -3.12 8.39
N GLY A 4 10.36 -2.65 7.33
CA GLY A 4 10.15 -3.42 6.11
C GLY A 4 9.88 -2.50 4.93
N THR A 5 9.81 -3.07 3.75
CA THR A 5 9.46 -2.35 2.51
C THR A 5 8.06 -2.73 2.04
N ILE A 6 7.39 -1.78 1.38
CA ILE A 6 6.10 -2.02 0.73
C ILE A 6 6.30 -1.86 -0.77
N LYS A 7 5.81 -2.84 -1.53
CA LYS A 7 5.69 -2.77 -2.99
C LYS A 7 4.22 -2.85 -3.36
N VAL A 8 3.76 -1.90 -4.17
CA VAL A 8 2.40 -1.92 -4.71
C VAL A 8 2.43 -2.49 -6.12
N VAL A 9 1.62 -3.52 -6.35
CA VAL A 9 1.39 -4.09 -7.68
C VAL A 9 0.33 -3.22 -8.36
N ALA A 10 0.76 -2.18 -9.07
CA ALA A 10 -0.10 -1.15 -9.65
C ALA A 10 -1.29 -1.73 -10.43
N GLU A 11 -1.06 -2.75 -11.26
CA GLU A 11 -2.08 -3.41 -12.09
C GLU A 11 -3.17 -4.16 -11.31
N ARG A 12 -2.95 -4.44 -10.02
CA ARG A 12 -3.95 -5.02 -9.11
C ARG A 12 -4.67 -3.96 -8.29
N CYS A 13 -4.09 -2.77 -8.13
CA CYS A 13 -4.69 -1.71 -7.34
C CYS A 13 -5.89 -1.09 -8.08
N LYS A 14 -7.02 -0.95 -7.37
CA LYS A 14 -8.25 -0.30 -7.88
C LYS A 14 -8.61 0.97 -7.12
N SER A 15 -7.64 1.59 -6.45
CA SER A 15 -7.81 2.84 -5.67
C SER A 15 -8.94 2.81 -4.62
N CYS A 16 -9.21 1.67 -3.99
CA CYS A 16 -10.30 1.56 -3.00
C CYS A 16 -10.03 2.27 -1.67
N GLY A 17 -8.78 2.68 -1.40
CA GLY A 17 -8.41 3.45 -0.20
C GLY A 17 -8.37 2.69 1.13
N TYR A 18 -8.72 1.41 1.21
CA TYR A 18 -8.72 0.67 2.49
C TYR A 18 -7.34 0.62 3.15
N CYS A 19 -6.29 0.34 2.38
CA CYS A 19 -4.93 0.31 2.90
C CYS A 19 -4.45 1.67 3.42
N VAL A 20 -4.95 2.77 2.86
CA VAL A 20 -4.71 4.15 3.33
C VAL A 20 -5.44 4.36 4.66
N LYS A 21 -6.75 4.08 4.68
CA LYS A 21 -7.62 4.27 5.86
C LYS A 21 -7.17 3.46 7.08
N PHE A 22 -6.73 2.22 6.89
CA PHE A 22 -6.45 1.29 7.98
C PHE A 22 -4.96 1.16 8.32
N CYS A 23 -4.07 1.89 7.62
CA CYS A 23 -2.67 1.90 8.02
C CYS A 23 -2.54 2.66 9.36
N PRO A 24 -2.10 2.02 10.47
CA PRO A 24 -2.00 2.68 11.77
C PRO A 24 -0.91 3.78 11.82
N LYS A 25 -0.06 3.83 10.79
CA LYS A 25 1.04 4.78 10.63
C LYS A 25 0.82 5.71 9.43
N ASN A 26 -0.34 5.62 8.78
CA ASN A 26 -0.70 6.41 7.59
C ASN A 26 0.36 6.36 6.47
N VAL A 27 1.08 5.25 6.30
CA VAL A 27 2.24 5.14 5.37
C VAL A 27 1.87 5.32 3.89
N LEU A 28 0.63 4.94 3.53
CA LEU A 28 0.14 4.86 2.16
C LEU A 28 -0.75 6.05 1.83
N GLU A 29 -0.80 6.42 0.55
CA GLU A 29 -1.76 7.40 0.00
C GLU A 29 -2.14 7.05 -1.44
N ILE A 30 -3.21 7.64 -1.96
CA ILE A 30 -3.53 7.55 -3.39
C ILE A 30 -2.50 8.40 -4.14
N GLY A 31 -1.74 7.78 -5.03
CA GLY A 31 -0.75 8.48 -5.86
C GLY A 31 -1.40 9.17 -7.06
N THR A 32 -0.56 9.76 -7.90
CA THR A 32 -0.97 10.44 -9.14
C THR A 32 -0.71 9.62 -10.41
N GLU A 33 0.04 8.53 -10.29
CA GLU A 33 0.28 7.63 -11.42
C GLU A 33 -0.92 6.71 -11.67
N VAL A 34 -1.20 6.47 -12.94
CA VAL A 34 -2.36 5.73 -13.40
C VAL A 34 -1.93 4.41 -14.03
N ASN A 35 -2.58 3.31 -13.64
CA ASN A 35 -2.32 1.98 -14.21
C ASN A 35 -3.06 1.77 -15.56
N SER A 36 -2.85 0.62 -16.21
CA SER A 36 -3.46 0.34 -17.53
C SER A 36 -5.00 0.34 -17.56
N LYS A 37 -5.64 0.29 -16.38
CA LYS A 37 -7.10 0.25 -16.20
C LYS A 37 -7.68 1.61 -15.82
N GLY A 38 -6.86 2.66 -15.74
CA GLY A 38 -7.32 4.00 -15.41
C GLY A 38 -7.41 4.31 -13.91
N TYR A 39 -6.87 3.47 -13.03
CA TYR A 39 -6.86 3.75 -11.58
C TYR A 39 -5.58 4.48 -11.17
N GLU A 40 -5.74 5.59 -10.44
CA GLU A 40 -4.68 6.19 -9.63
C GLU A 40 -4.31 5.24 -8.50
N TYR A 41 -3.15 4.58 -8.62
CA TYR A 41 -2.80 3.51 -7.69
C TYR A 41 -2.12 4.06 -6.43
N VAL A 42 -2.21 3.28 -5.35
CA VAL A 42 -1.66 3.67 -4.05
C VAL A 42 -0.13 3.66 -4.07
N THR A 43 0.50 4.64 -3.42
CA THR A 43 1.96 4.73 -3.26
C THR A 43 2.36 4.78 -1.78
N PRO A 44 3.50 4.19 -1.38
CA PRO A 44 4.01 4.28 -0.01
C PRO A 44 4.78 5.59 0.23
N ALA A 45 4.07 6.67 0.53
CA ALA A 45 4.65 8.02 0.67
C ALA A 45 5.45 8.27 1.94
N ARG A 46 5.27 7.47 3.00
CA ARG A 46 5.92 7.65 4.31
C ARG A 46 6.59 6.37 4.81
N MET A 47 7.48 5.81 4.00
CA MET A 47 8.10 4.50 4.31
C MET A 47 8.91 4.46 5.61
N ASP A 48 9.47 5.58 6.06
CA ASP A 48 10.21 5.65 7.33
C ASP A 48 9.34 5.35 8.56
N ASP A 49 8.03 5.58 8.45
CA ASP A 49 7.05 5.28 9.51
C ASP A 49 6.56 3.82 9.49
N CYS A 50 6.95 3.04 8.47
CA CYS A 50 6.46 1.68 8.30
C CYS A 50 7.03 0.73 9.36
N ILE A 51 6.11 0.10 10.11
CA ILE A 51 6.41 -0.88 11.16
C ILE A 51 6.17 -2.33 10.72
N ALA A 52 6.05 -2.58 9.41
CA ALA A 52 5.80 -3.89 8.82
C ALA A 52 4.67 -4.70 9.51
N CYS A 53 3.55 -4.04 9.84
CA CYS A 53 2.43 -4.67 10.54
C CYS A 53 1.56 -5.60 9.67
N CYS A 54 1.74 -5.52 8.35
CA CYS A 54 0.99 -6.25 7.33
C CYS A 54 -0.52 -5.96 7.24
N VAL A 55 -1.06 -4.96 7.96
CA VAL A 55 -2.48 -4.60 7.90
C VAL A 55 -2.91 -4.23 6.48
N CYS A 56 -2.13 -3.40 5.78
CA CYS A 56 -2.40 -2.98 4.41
C CYS A 56 -2.49 -4.17 3.43
N GLY A 57 -1.61 -5.17 3.58
CA GLY A 57 -1.65 -6.40 2.78
C GLY A 57 -2.88 -7.25 3.08
N ARG A 58 -3.22 -7.45 4.36
CA ARG A 58 -4.38 -8.28 4.77
C ARG A 58 -5.73 -7.67 4.39
N ILE A 59 -5.85 -6.33 4.44
CA ILE A 59 -7.11 -5.64 4.13
C ILE A 59 -7.31 -5.41 2.63
N CYS A 60 -6.26 -5.58 1.81
CA CYS A 60 -6.36 -5.34 0.38
C CYS A 60 -7.19 -6.46 -0.30
N PRO A 61 -8.37 -6.15 -0.87
CA PRO A 61 -9.24 -7.16 -1.45
C PRO A 61 -8.65 -7.78 -2.73
N ASP A 62 -7.77 -7.05 -3.42
CA ASP A 62 -7.16 -7.47 -4.69
C ASP A 62 -5.73 -8.01 -4.54
N GLY A 63 -5.21 -8.11 -3.31
CA GLY A 63 -3.84 -8.58 -3.06
C GLY A 63 -2.78 -7.74 -3.79
N ALA A 64 -2.96 -6.41 -3.80
CA ALA A 64 -2.10 -5.46 -4.53
C ALA A 64 -0.90 -4.96 -3.71
N ILE A 65 -0.72 -5.40 -2.46
CA ILE A 65 0.29 -4.88 -1.54
C ILE A 65 1.17 -6.03 -1.06
N GLU A 66 2.45 -5.96 -1.42
CA GLU A 66 3.50 -6.87 -0.97
C GLU A 66 4.31 -6.20 0.15
N ILE A 67 4.60 -6.94 1.22
CA ILE A 67 5.38 -6.45 2.35
C ILE A 67 6.58 -7.37 2.53
N TYR A 68 7.78 -6.80 2.53
CA TYR A 68 9.04 -7.52 2.74
C TYR A 68 9.64 -7.08 4.07
N LYS A 69 10.03 -8.03 4.89
CA LYS A 69 10.68 -7.77 6.17
C LYS A 69 12.19 -7.72 5.95
N ASN A 70 12.83 -6.71 6.54
CA ASN A 70 14.29 -6.61 6.58
C ASN A 70 14.85 -7.41 7.77
#